data_AF-A0A136IMY4-F1
#
_entry.id   AF-A0A136IMY4-F1
#
_cell.length_a   1.000
_cell.length_b   1.000
_cell.length_c   1.000
_cell.angle_alpha   90.00
_cell.angle_beta   90.00
_cell.angle_gamma   90.00
#
_symmetry.space_group_name_H-M   'P 1'
#
loop_
_entity.id
_entity.type
_entity.pdbx_description
1 polymer ?
#
loop_
_entity_poly.entity_id
_entity_poly.type
_entity_poly.pdbx_seq_one_letter_code
_entity_poly.pdbx_strand_id
1 'polypeptide(L)'
;QWLYASSVIYNPCAFVTKVALLLLVARVFAIMEKVVRGIHVFAVALLVAYLPVQVVKICICSPITSYWDASITGTCLNQRKVFVSDLVLAIITDITILILPIPLTWSLSFSWQKKLRISLLLGAGGAATAITAYRMYFVIESMSSADTPYDLVWLAQLSLFELALGLACTCLPSLNILFDRMRRCR
;
A
#
# COMPACT_ATOMS: atom_id res chain seq x y z
N GLN A 1 -5.41 20.38 10.50
CA GLN A 1 -5.07 19.36 11.52
C GLN A 1 -5.48 17.95 11.08
N TRP A 2 -6.74 17.68 10.77
CA TRP A 2 -7.22 16.35 10.33
C TRP A 2 -6.47 15.77 9.12
N LEU A 3 -6.18 16.59 8.11
CA LEU A 3 -5.41 16.17 6.93
C LEU A 3 -3.98 15.68 7.27
N TYR A 4 -3.31 16.38 8.20
CA TYR A 4 -1.99 15.97 8.70
C TYR A 4 -2.09 14.60 9.38
N ALA A 5 -3.02 14.46 10.34
CA ALA A 5 -3.23 13.20 11.05
C ALA A 5 -3.54 12.04 10.08
N SER A 6 -4.44 12.24 9.12
CA SER A 6 -4.76 11.23 8.10
C SER A 6 -3.54 10.85 7.26
N SER A 7 -2.69 11.80 6.86
CA SER A 7 -1.50 11.51 6.06
C SER A 7 -0.43 10.71 6.84
N VAL A 8 -0.31 10.96 8.14
CA VAL A 8 0.63 10.26 9.03
C VAL A 8 0.12 8.84 9.34
N ILE A 9 -1.19 8.66 9.50
CA ILE A 9 -1.84 7.37 9.78
C ILE A 9 -1.97 6.50 8.53
N TYR A 10 -2.11 7.10 7.34
CA TYR A 10 -2.24 6.35 6.09
C TYR A 10 -0.99 5.51 5.78
N ASN A 11 0.21 6.11 5.90
CA ASN A 11 1.45 5.44 5.54
C ASN A 11 1.78 4.15 6.33
N PRO A 12 1.65 4.09 7.67
CA PRO A 12 1.87 2.84 8.42
C PRO A 12 0.77 1.82 8.12
N CYS A 13 -0.47 2.26 7.92
CA CYS A 13 -1.55 1.37 7.49
C CYS A 13 -1.25 0.75 6.11
N ALA A 14 -0.78 1.53 5.15
CA ALA A 14 -0.39 1.05 3.83
C ALA A 14 0.82 0.11 3.90
N PHE A 15 1.79 0.39 4.78
CA PHE A 15 2.90 -0.52 5.04
C PHE A 15 2.41 -1.88 5.59
N VAL A 16 1.53 -1.85 6.59
CA VAL A 16 0.98 -3.07 7.21
C VAL A 16 0.18 -3.90 6.21
N THR A 17 -0.64 -3.28 5.35
CA THR A 17 -1.37 -4.01 4.31
C THR A 17 -0.42 -4.66 3.30
N LYS A 18 0.64 -3.97 2.85
CA LYS A 18 1.66 -4.54 1.96
C LYS A 18 2.40 -5.72 2.57
N VAL A 19 2.80 -5.60 3.84
CA VAL A 19 3.43 -6.71 4.57
C VAL A 19 2.47 -7.89 4.71
N ALA A 20 1.20 -7.63 5.01
CA ALA A 20 0.19 -8.69 5.11
C ALA A 20 -0.01 -9.43 3.78
N LEU A 21 -0.04 -8.70 2.65
CA LEU A 21 -0.08 -9.30 1.31
C LEU A 21 1.17 -10.14 1.03
N LEU A 22 2.36 -9.64 1.35
CA LEU A 22 3.62 -10.38 1.19
C LEU A 22 3.64 -11.67 2.03
N LEU A 23 3.23 -11.60 3.30
CA LEU A 23 3.12 -12.78 4.16
C LEU A 23 2.12 -13.78 3.62
N LEU A 24 1.04 -13.31 3.00
CA LEU A 24 0.08 -14.19 2.35
C LEU A 24 0.67 -14.88 1.12
N VAL A 25 1.44 -14.17 0.29
CA VAL A 25 2.22 -14.77 -0.80
C VAL A 25 3.17 -15.83 -0.24
N ALA A 26 3.92 -15.51 0.82
CA ALA A 26 4.84 -16.44 1.47
C ALA A 26 4.12 -17.70 1.97
N ARG A 27 2.92 -17.56 2.53
CA ARG A 27 2.08 -18.68 2.98
C ARG A 27 1.62 -19.56 1.82
N VAL A 28 1.27 -18.97 0.66
CA VAL A 28 0.88 -19.72 -0.54
C VAL A 28 2.05 -20.54 -1.09
N PHE A 29 3.25 -19.95 -1.07
CA PHE A 29 4.48 -20.56 -1.55
C PHE A 29 5.33 -21.17 -0.43
N ALA A 30 4.73 -21.54 0.72
CA ALA A 30 5.44 -22.05 1.89
C ALA A 30 6.30 -23.30 1.62
N ILE A 31 6.00 -24.02 0.53
CA ILE A 31 6.76 -25.18 0.06
C ILE A 31 8.16 -24.79 -0.47
N MET A 32 8.36 -23.55 -0.88
CA MET A 32 9.62 -23.04 -1.44
C MET A 32 10.33 -22.11 -0.44
N GLU A 33 11.17 -22.68 0.42
CA GLU A 33 11.88 -21.92 1.47
C GLU A 33 12.70 -20.74 0.94
N LYS A 34 13.33 -20.87 -0.24
CA LYS A 34 14.09 -19.79 -0.87
C LYS A 34 13.21 -18.57 -1.19
N VAL A 35 11.98 -18.81 -1.67
CA VAL A 35 11.01 -17.77 -2.01
C VAL A 35 10.51 -17.09 -0.75
N VAL A 36 10.18 -17.89 0.28
CA VAL A 36 9.73 -17.38 1.58
C VAL A 36 10.82 -16.50 2.22
N ARG A 37 12.09 -16.93 2.17
CA ARG A 37 13.22 -16.14 2.66
C ARG A 37 13.37 -14.83 1.87
N GLY A 38 13.26 -14.88 0.55
CA GLY A 38 13.28 -13.69 -0.31
C GLY A 38 12.17 -12.69 0.06
N ILE A 39 10.95 -13.19 0.34
CA ILE A 39 9.82 -12.35 0.77
C ILE A 39 10.09 -11.68 2.11
N HIS A 40 10.65 -12.40 3.09
CA HIS A 40 10.99 -11.81 4.39
C HIS A 40 12.07 -10.73 4.26
N VAL A 41 13.11 -10.99 3.47
CA VAL A 41 14.16 -10.00 3.17
C VAL A 41 13.55 -8.76 2.50
N PHE A 42 12.65 -8.96 1.53
CA PHE A 42 11.95 -7.85 0.88
C PHE A 42 11.06 -7.06 1.85
N ALA A 43 10.34 -7.73 2.76
CA ALA A 43 9.53 -7.05 3.78
C ALA A 43 10.39 -6.20 4.74
N VAL A 44 11.58 -6.70 5.12
CA VAL A 44 12.55 -5.91 5.91
C VAL A 44 13.09 -4.73 5.10
N ALA A 45 13.40 -4.93 3.81
CA ALA A 45 13.83 -3.84 2.93
C ALA A 45 12.76 -2.76 2.78
N LEU A 46 11.48 -3.14 2.68
CA LEU A 46 10.35 -2.19 2.70
C LEU A 46 10.31 -1.40 4.01
N LEU A 47 10.47 -2.06 5.16
CA LEU A 47 10.49 -1.38 6.46
C LEU A 47 11.57 -0.30 6.49
N VAL A 48 12.78 -0.65 6.05
CA VAL A 48 13.93 0.27 6.00
C VAL A 48 13.68 1.43 5.03
N ALA A 49 12.96 1.22 3.93
CA ALA A 49 12.60 2.27 2.98
C ALA A 49 11.49 3.21 3.50
N TYR A 50 10.48 2.67 4.20
CA TYR A 50 9.32 3.43 4.67
C TYR A 50 9.58 4.20 5.98
N LEU A 51 10.40 3.67 6.88
CA LEU A 51 10.75 4.32 8.15
C LEU A 51 11.27 5.76 8.02
N PRO A 52 12.28 6.08 7.18
CA PRO A 52 12.80 7.45 7.06
C PRO A 52 11.75 8.41 6.50
N VAL A 53 10.94 7.96 5.53
CA VAL A 53 9.84 8.78 4.97
C VAL A 53 8.83 9.12 6.07
N GLN A 54 8.55 8.18 6.97
CA GLN A 54 7.67 8.42 8.10
C GLN A 54 8.20 9.41 9.10
N VAL A 55 9.48 9.30 9.46
CA VAL A 55 10.13 10.27 10.35
C VAL A 55 10.10 11.67 9.72
N VAL A 56 10.39 11.79 8.43
CA VAL A 56 10.35 13.07 7.70
C VAL A 56 8.92 13.64 7.64
N LYS A 57 7.90 12.82 7.43
CA LYS A 57 6.49 13.27 7.45
C LYS A 57 6.06 13.77 8.83
N ILE A 58 6.47 13.09 9.89
CA ILE A 58 6.16 13.51 11.27
C ILE A 58 6.87 14.85 11.56
N CYS A 59 8.15 14.95 11.21
CA CYS A 59 8.98 16.15 11.45
C CYS A 59 8.99 17.13 10.26
N ILE A 60 7.89 17.23 9.50
CA ILE A 60 7.86 18.00 8.24
C ILE A 60 8.04 19.51 8.45
N CYS A 61 7.65 20.03 9.61
CA CYS A 61 7.81 21.41 10.02
C CYS A 61 8.44 21.48 11.41
N SER A 62 9.28 22.50 11.63
CA SER A 62 9.79 22.88 12.94
C SER A 62 9.42 24.34 13.22
N PRO A 63 8.49 24.62 14.15
CA PRO A 63 7.64 23.69 14.91
C PRO A 63 6.53 23.04 14.06
N ILE A 64 6.05 21.86 14.47
CA ILE A 64 4.99 21.10 13.78
C ILE A 64 3.70 21.91 13.66
N THR A 65 3.43 22.81 14.60
CA THR A 65 2.26 23.70 14.62
C THR A 65 2.18 24.63 13.41
N SER A 66 3.32 25.00 12.82
CA SER A 66 3.38 25.81 11.59
C SER A 66 2.82 25.08 10.36
N TYR A 67 2.55 23.77 10.44
CA TYR A 67 1.90 23.03 9.36
C TYR A 67 0.44 23.47 9.14
N TRP A 68 -0.31 23.73 10.21
CA TRP A 68 -1.73 24.10 10.13
C TRP A 68 -2.00 25.54 10.55
N ASP A 69 -1.05 26.20 11.21
CA ASP A 69 -1.16 27.59 11.62
C ASP A 69 -0.06 28.42 10.96
N ALA A 70 -0.43 29.11 9.88
CA ALA A 70 0.47 29.96 9.12
C ALA A 70 0.90 31.24 9.87
N SER A 71 0.28 31.55 11.02
CA SER A 71 0.66 32.70 11.84
C SER A 71 1.95 32.45 12.64
N ILE A 72 2.34 31.19 12.83
CA ILE A 72 3.54 30.79 13.56
C ILE A 72 4.72 30.71 12.59
N THR A 73 5.73 31.55 12.80
CA THR A 73 6.97 31.55 12.02
C THR A 73 7.75 30.26 12.28
N GLY A 74 7.73 29.37 11.29
CA GLY A 74 8.43 28.09 11.34
C GLY A 74 9.04 27.74 9.99
N THR A 75 10.04 26.88 10.01
CA THR A 75 10.65 26.34 8.79
C THR A 75 10.02 25.00 8.45
N CYS A 76 9.39 24.91 7.29
CA CYS A 76 8.80 23.67 6.77
C CYS A 76 9.59 23.14 5.59
N LEU A 77 9.78 21.82 5.55
CA LEU A 77 10.26 21.12 4.36
C LEU A 77 9.23 21.22 3.24
N ASN A 78 9.70 21.10 2.00
CA ASN A 78 8.83 21.17 0.83
C ASN A 78 7.88 19.96 0.81
N GLN A 79 6.65 20.18 1.25
CA GLN A 79 5.61 19.15 1.41
C GLN A 79 5.33 18.41 0.10
N ARG A 80 5.39 19.12 -1.04
CA ARG A 80 5.20 18.54 -2.37
C ARG A 80 6.26 17.48 -2.66
N LYS A 81 7.54 17.77 -2.41
CA LYS A 81 8.62 16.81 -2.66
C LYS A 81 8.45 15.55 -1.80
N VAL A 82 8.14 15.72 -0.51
CA VAL A 82 7.93 14.59 0.40
C VAL A 82 6.75 13.72 -0.04
N PHE A 83 5.64 14.33 -0.43
CA PHE A 83 4.44 13.61 -0.84
C PHE A 83 4.63 12.88 -2.17
N VAL A 84 5.29 13.51 -3.15
CA VAL A 84 5.62 12.87 -4.43
C VAL A 84 6.57 11.69 -4.22
N SER A 85 7.60 11.83 -3.38
CA SER A 85 8.50 10.72 -3.06
C SER A 85 7.79 9.54 -2.41
N ASP A 86 6.86 9.80 -1.48
CA ASP A 86 6.04 8.78 -0.83
C ASP A 86 5.13 8.04 -1.83
N LEU A 87 4.50 8.77 -2.77
CA LEU A 87 3.68 8.18 -3.82
C LEU A 87 4.50 7.32 -4.80
N VAL A 88 5.67 7.80 -5.20
CA VAL A 88 6.56 7.04 -6.09
C VAL A 88 7.01 5.74 -5.41
N LEU A 89 7.39 5.79 -4.14
CA LEU A 89 7.70 4.60 -3.36
C LEU A 89 6.50 3.66 -3.24
N ALA A 90 5.29 4.19 -3.04
CA ALA A 90 4.08 3.38 -2.99
C ALA A 90 3.84 2.63 -4.30
N ILE A 91 3.93 3.30 -5.45
CA ILE A 91 3.72 2.69 -6.76
C ILE A 91 4.79 1.63 -7.07
N ILE A 92 6.07 1.95 -6.84
CA ILE A 92 7.17 0.99 -7.09
C ILE A 92 6.96 -0.28 -6.26
N THR A 93 6.59 -0.13 -5.00
CA THR A 93 6.41 -1.26 -4.10
C THR A 93 5.17 -2.07 -4.46
N ASP A 94 4.07 -1.42 -4.88
CA ASP A 94 2.88 -2.14 -5.36
C ASP A 94 3.17 -2.95 -6.64
N ILE A 95 3.85 -2.35 -7.61
CA ILE A 95 4.26 -3.04 -8.85
C ILE A 95 5.19 -4.21 -8.53
N THR A 96 6.12 -4.04 -7.60
CA THR A 96 7.04 -5.12 -7.21
C THR A 96 6.28 -6.29 -6.58
N ILE A 97 5.31 -6.01 -5.71
CA ILE A 97 4.45 -7.03 -5.10
C ILE A 97 3.58 -7.72 -6.16
N LEU A 98 3.12 -6.98 -7.17
CA LEU A 98 2.31 -7.50 -8.28
C LEU A 98 3.12 -8.44 -9.20
N ILE A 99 4.38 -8.10 -9.48
CA ILE A 99 5.26 -8.90 -10.33
C ILE A 99 5.72 -10.15 -9.60
N LEU A 100 5.94 -10.09 -8.29
CA LEU A 100 6.46 -11.19 -7.47
C LEU A 100 5.79 -12.56 -7.71
N PRO A 101 4.46 -12.71 -7.73
CA PRO A 101 3.81 -14.00 -7.99
C PRO A 101 3.90 -14.48 -9.44
N ILE A 102 4.13 -13.60 -10.43
CA ILE A 102 4.06 -13.95 -11.86
C ILE A 102 5.15 -14.98 -12.24
N PRO A 103 6.46 -14.76 -11.99
CA PRO A 103 7.50 -15.75 -12.29
C PRO A 103 7.30 -17.04 -11.50
N LEU A 104 6.82 -16.94 -10.26
CA LEU A 104 6.56 -18.09 -9.41
C LEU A 104 5.45 -18.99 -10.00
N THR A 105 4.45 -18.42 -10.67
CA THR A 105 3.39 -19.21 -11.35
C THR A 105 3.84 -19.94 -12.60
N TRP A 106 4.82 -19.40 -13.33
CA TRP A 106 5.33 -20.05 -14.55
C TRP A 106 6.22 -21.26 -14.24
N SER A 107 6.94 -21.22 -13.12
CA SER A 107 7.86 -22.28 -12.74
C SER A 107 7.20 -23.52 -12.14
N LEU A 108 5.92 -23.46 -11.73
CA LEU A 108 5.28 -24.56 -10.98
C LEU A 108 3.88 -24.86 -11.50
N SER A 109 3.65 -26.12 -11.89
CA SER A 109 2.34 -26.65 -12.32
C SER A 109 1.36 -26.71 -11.13
N PHE A 110 0.77 -25.56 -10.81
CA PHE A 110 -0.13 -25.43 -9.66
C PHE A 110 -1.49 -26.08 -9.87
N SER A 111 -2.03 -26.67 -8.81
CA SER A 111 -3.43 -27.10 -8.73
C SER A 111 -4.38 -25.91 -8.89
N TRP A 112 -5.58 -26.16 -9.43
CA TRP A 112 -6.59 -25.14 -9.72
C TRP A 112 -6.86 -24.19 -8.55
N GLN A 113 -6.89 -24.71 -7.32
CA GLN A 113 -7.09 -23.92 -6.10
C GLN A 113 -5.97 -22.89 -5.85
N LYS A 114 -4.72 -23.21 -6.17
CA LYS A 114 -3.59 -22.29 -6.01
C LYS A 114 -3.60 -21.23 -7.12
N LYS A 115 -3.94 -21.60 -8.36
CA LYS A 115 -4.13 -20.63 -9.47
C LYS A 115 -5.20 -19.59 -9.15
N LEU A 116 -6.33 -20.01 -8.58
CA LEU A 116 -7.41 -19.09 -8.21
C LEU A 116 -6.95 -18.07 -7.16
N ARG A 117 -6.23 -18.51 -6.11
CA ARG A 117 -5.72 -17.60 -5.06
C ARG A 117 -4.75 -16.57 -5.62
N ILE A 118 -3.87 -16.98 -6.53
CA ILE A 118 -2.88 -16.08 -7.13
C ILE A 118 -3.56 -15.10 -8.08
N SER A 119 -4.55 -15.55 -8.86
CA SER A 119 -5.34 -14.67 -9.73
C SER A 119 -6.09 -13.60 -8.93
N LEU A 120 -6.71 -13.97 -7.81
CA LEU A 120 -7.36 -13.02 -6.92
C LEU A 120 -6.38 -12.02 -6.33
N LEU A 121 -5.18 -12.47 -5.94
CA LEU A 121 -4.15 -11.59 -5.40
C LEU A 121 -3.62 -10.60 -6.44
N LEU A 122 -3.41 -11.08 -7.67
CA LEU A 122 -2.94 -10.26 -8.78
C LEU A 122 -4.00 -9.24 -9.19
N GLY A 123 -5.28 -9.63 -9.27
CA GLY A 123 -6.37 -8.71 -9.56
C GLY A 123 -6.53 -7.64 -8.49
N ALA A 124 -6.46 -8.03 -7.22
CA ALA A 124 -6.47 -7.13 -6.08
C ALA A 124 -5.31 -6.12 -6.08
N GLY A 125 -4.08 -6.62 -6.25
CA GLY A 125 -2.89 -5.79 -6.34
C GLY A 125 -2.95 -4.83 -7.53
N GLY A 126 -3.46 -5.31 -8.67
CA GLY A 126 -3.66 -4.49 -9.87
C GLY A 126 -4.67 -3.36 -9.62
N ALA A 127 -5.80 -3.66 -8.99
CA ALA A 127 -6.78 -2.64 -8.63
C ALA A 127 -6.21 -1.60 -7.65
N ALA A 128 -5.44 -2.03 -6.64
CA ALA A 128 -4.75 -1.13 -5.72
C ALA A 128 -3.73 -0.23 -6.45
N THR A 129 -2.91 -0.79 -7.35
CA THR A 129 -1.95 -0.02 -8.17
C THR A 129 -2.64 1.02 -9.07
N ALA A 130 -3.82 0.68 -9.61
CA ALA A 130 -4.58 1.59 -10.45
C ALA A 130 -5.14 2.77 -9.62
N ILE A 131 -5.61 2.50 -8.40
CA ILE A 131 -6.08 3.53 -7.47
C ILE A 131 -4.92 4.44 -7.05
N THR A 132 -3.74 3.90 -6.73
CA THR A 132 -2.56 4.72 -6.38
C THR A 132 -2.03 5.53 -7.56
N ALA A 133 -2.02 4.97 -8.77
CA ALA A 133 -1.66 5.70 -9.98
C ALA A 133 -2.65 6.84 -10.29
N TYR A 134 -3.95 6.57 -10.17
CA TYR A 134 -4.99 7.60 -10.35
C TYR A 134 -4.86 8.71 -9.31
N ARG A 135 -4.59 8.35 -8.05
CA ARG A 135 -4.31 9.31 -6.98
C ARG A 135 -3.09 10.19 -7.31
N MET A 136 -2.01 9.61 -7.84
CA MET A 136 -0.82 10.38 -8.24
C MET A 136 -1.14 11.38 -9.36
N TYR A 137 -1.92 10.96 -10.36
CA TYR A 137 -2.39 11.86 -11.42
C TYR A 137 -3.19 13.04 -10.85
N PHE A 138 -4.16 12.76 -9.97
CA PHE A 138 -4.99 13.78 -9.33
C PHE A 138 -4.16 14.74 -8.45
N VAL A 139 -3.13 14.24 -7.76
CA VAL A 139 -2.21 15.08 -6.97
C VAL A 139 -1.42 16.02 -7.87
N ILE A 140 -0.97 15.56 -9.05
CA ILE A 140 -0.24 16.42 -9.99
C ILE A 140 -1.16 17.50 -10.57
N GLU A 141 -2.41 17.14 -10.88
CA GLU A 141 -3.40 18.07 -11.44
C GLU A 141 -3.89 19.09 -10.41
N SER A 142 -4.24 18.63 -9.20
CA SER A 142 -4.63 19.49 -8.07
C SER A 142 -3.53 20.46 -7.62
N MET A 143 -2.26 20.16 -7.93
CA MET A 143 -1.15 21.08 -7.69
C MET A 143 -1.08 22.24 -8.70
N SER A 144 -1.87 22.19 -9.79
CA SER A 144 -1.96 23.23 -10.82
C SER A 144 -3.26 24.06 -10.74
N SER A 145 -4.32 23.53 -10.13
CA SER A 145 -5.61 24.20 -9.94
C SER A 145 -5.75 24.80 -8.53
N ALA A 146 -6.30 26.00 -8.42
CA ALA A 146 -6.39 26.76 -7.17
C ALA A 146 -7.55 26.33 -6.23
N ASP A 147 -8.31 25.29 -6.58
CA ASP A 147 -9.51 24.83 -5.85
C ASP A 147 -9.14 23.82 -4.75
N THR A 148 -8.44 24.33 -3.73
CA THR A 148 -7.67 23.54 -2.76
C THR A 148 -8.47 22.61 -1.82
N PRO A 149 -9.73 22.85 -1.42
CA PRO A 149 -10.39 22.00 -0.41
C PRO A 149 -11.08 20.75 -0.96
N TYR A 150 -11.65 20.80 -2.18
CA TYR A 150 -12.43 19.67 -2.73
C TYR A 150 -11.53 18.49 -3.14
N ASP A 151 -10.39 18.80 -3.76
CA ASP A 151 -9.43 17.78 -4.20
C ASP A 151 -8.83 17.02 -3.02
N LEU A 152 -8.58 17.69 -1.90
CA LEU A 152 -8.04 17.06 -0.69
C LEU A 152 -9.01 16.04 -0.07
N VAL A 153 -10.32 16.34 -0.10
CA VAL A 153 -11.36 15.40 0.38
C VAL A 153 -11.41 14.18 -0.54
N TRP A 154 -11.35 14.39 -1.85
CA TRP A 154 -11.34 13.30 -2.83
C TRP A 154 -10.12 12.39 -2.65
N LEU A 155 -8.94 12.96 -2.44
CA LEU A 155 -7.70 12.23 -2.17
C LEU A 155 -7.76 11.40 -0.89
N ALA A 156 -8.38 11.93 0.17
CA ALA A 156 -8.57 11.20 1.41
C ALA A 156 -9.49 9.97 1.20
N GLN A 157 -10.57 10.14 0.43
CA GLN A 157 -11.50 9.06 0.12
C GLN A 157 -10.84 7.95 -0.71
N LEU A 158 -10.06 8.32 -1.74
CA LEU A 158 -9.28 7.36 -2.54
C LEU A 158 -8.31 6.54 -1.68
N SER A 159 -7.66 7.19 -0.71
CA SER A 159 -6.72 6.54 0.21
C SER A 159 -7.42 5.52 1.12
N LEU A 160 -8.64 5.83 1.57
CA LEU A 160 -9.47 4.91 2.35
C LEU A 160 -9.93 3.71 1.51
N PHE A 161 -10.34 3.94 0.26
CA PHE A 161 -10.71 2.87 -0.66
C PHE A 161 -9.56 1.91 -0.93
N GLU A 162 -8.36 2.44 -1.14
CA GLU A 162 -7.14 1.66 -1.34
C GLU A 162 -6.86 0.74 -0.13
N LEU A 163 -6.90 1.29 1.08
CA LEU A 163 -6.71 0.55 2.33
C LEU A 163 -7.79 -0.52 2.53
N ALA A 164 -9.06 -0.17 2.30
CA ALA A 164 -10.19 -1.08 2.44
C ALA A 164 -10.09 -2.23 1.44
N LEU A 165 -9.72 -1.94 0.19
CA LEU A 165 -9.50 -2.95 -0.84
C LEU A 165 -8.34 -3.88 -0.44
N GLY A 166 -7.18 -3.32 -0.06
CA GLY A 166 -6.03 -4.09 0.40
C GLY A 166 -6.35 -5.03 1.57
N LEU A 167 -7.07 -4.54 2.57
CA LEU A 167 -7.54 -5.34 3.71
C LEU A 167 -8.52 -6.44 3.29
N ALA A 168 -9.53 -6.10 2.49
CA ALA A 168 -10.49 -7.07 1.98
C ALA A 168 -9.79 -8.20 1.22
N CYS A 169 -8.83 -7.86 0.37
CA CYS A 169 -8.05 -8.80 -0.42
C CYS A 169 -7.15 -9.70 0.43
N THR A 170 -6.63 -9.20 1.55
CA THR A 170 -5.86 -9.99 2.52
C THR A 170 -6.74 -11.05 3.20
N CYS A 171 -8.04 -10.78 3.37
CA CYS A 171 -8.99 -11.70 4.01
C CYS A 171 -9.56 -12.79 3.08
N LEU A 172 -9.62 -12.55 1.76
CA LEU A 172 -10.17 -13.48 0.77
C LEU A 172 -9.62 -14.92 0.84
N PRO A 173 -8.31 -15.16 1.02
CA PRO A 173 -7.74 -16.51 1.03
C PRO A 173 -8.20 -17.31 2.26
N SER A 174 -8.33 -16.63 3.41
CA SER A 174 -8.83 -17.22 4.65
C SER A 174 -10.29 -17.63 4.51
N LEU A 175 -11.11 -16.77 3.89
CA LEU A 175 -12.52 -17.07 3.59
C LEU A 175 -12.66 -18.24 2.62
N ASN A 176 -11.83 -18.32 1.59
CA ASN A 176 -11.87 -19.42 0.62
C ASN A 176 -11.51 -20.77 1.27
N ILE A 177 -10.54 -20.80 2.20
CA ILE A 177 -10.22 -22.00 2.98
C ILE A 177 -11.42 -22.44 3.83
N LEU A 178 -12.08 -21.50 4.51
CA LEU A 178 -13.26 -21.80 5.33
C LEU A 178 -14.40 -22.34 4.47
N PHE A 179 -14.64 -21.72 3.32
CA PHE A 179 -15.70 -22.13 2.40
C PHE A 179 -15.47 -23.52 1.80
N ASP A 180 -14.24 -23.83 1.41
CA ASP A 180 -13.86 -25.16 0.90
C ASP A 180 -13.91 -26.24 2.00
N ARG A 181 -13.69 -25.86 3.27
CA ARG A 181 -13.86 -26.76 4.42
C ARG A 181 -15.34 -27.01 4.73
N MET A 182 -16.19 -25.99 4.68
CA MET A 182 -17.63 -26.13 4.85
C MET A 182 -18.27 -27.00 3.76
N ARG A 183 -17.86 -26.85 2.50
CA ARG A 183 -18.33 -27.70 1.39
C ARG A 183 -17.95 -29.16 1.52
N ARG A 184 -16.84 -29.48 2.20
CA ARG A 184 -16.41 -30.87 2.45
C ARG A 184 -17.09 -31.52 3.66
N CYS A 185 -17.76 -30.73 4.52
CA CYS A 185 -18.55 -31.24 5.65
C CYS A 185 -20.03 -31.48 5.29
N ARG A 186 -20.45 -31.17 4.06
CA ARG A 186 -21.79 -31.45 3.55
C ARG A 186 -21.73 -32.57 2.54
#